data_AF-A0A0X8VC87-F1
#
_entry.id   AF-A0A0X8VC87-F1
#
_cell.length_a   1.000
_cell.length_b   1.000
_cell.length_c   1.000
_cell.angle_alpha   90.00
_cell.angle_beta   90.00
_cell.angle_gamma   90.00
#
_symmetry.space_group_name_H-M   'P 1'
#
loop_
_entity.id
_entity.type
_entity.pdbx_description
1 polymer ?
#
loop_
_entity_poly.entity_id
_entity_poly.type
_entity_poly.pdbx_seq_one_letter_code
_entity_poly.pdbx_strand_id
1 'polypeptide(L)'
;MCGQLFQQNAIDKTKGIIAKPRPKHWFDYGSNKIKDDDSKEQRELKEFNKRLVADKKPYFMQYIYPDVRRIYKKYITDSNKKCQTEFKFTINELKNKPNKTTQEIEFLKYYDYRMPVGTHNCLVNKICWLFENEFDDYLANFKNNNTFDYSILKSSVNYSAYTKNKIEKIYKDYCDKLQKYQQLIKRERINDDDAFEQKNMMLTVFKQECSCICPDQKELANILIDLCYPTNKSKQFVWDMCSSQVIENLLEKNNYIVNYPEKDENGNILYIGEKYSMKQTQIGEV
;
A
#
# COMPACT_ATOMS: atom_id res chain seq x y z
N MET A 1 35.25 18.61 1.07
CA MET A 1 35.31 17.17 1.42
C MET A 1 33.95 16.56 1.04
N CYS A 2 33.88 15.70 0.01
CA CYS A 2 32.63 15.31 -0.63
C CYS A 2 32.02 14.04 0.02
N GLY A 3 30.72 14.05 0.30
CA GLY A 3 29.99 12.89 0.86
C GLY A 3 30.09 11.62 0.01
N GLN A 4 30.32 11.78 -1.31
CA GLN A 4 30.55 10.70 -2.27
C GLN A 4 31.76 9.83 -1.90
N LEU A 5 32.85 10.43 -1.39
CA LEU A 5 34.03 9.67 -0.95
C LEU A 5 33.67 8.69 0.18
N PHE A 6 32.85 9.13 1.14
CA PHE A 6 32.42 8.27 2.25
C PHE A 6 31.41 7.21 1.81
N GLN A 7 30.61 7.47 0.77
CA GLN A 7 29.75 6.45 0.16
C GLN A 7 30.61 5.36 -0.51
N GLN A 8 31.62 5.77 -1.29
CA GLN A 8 32.56 4.84 -1.91
C GLN A 8 33.33 4.01 -0.87
N ASN A 9 33.85 4.66 0.17
CA ASN A 9 34.52 4.00 1.29
C ASN A 9 33.61 2.96 2.00
N ALA A 10 32.31 3.22 2.10
CA ALA A 10 31.37 2.27 2.69
C ALA A 10 31.18 1.03 1.80
N ILE A 11 31.13 1.22 0.47
CA ILE A 11 31.08 0.12 -0.51
C ILE A 11 32.36 -0.71 -0.45
N ASP A 12 33.52 -0.05 -0.44
CA ASP A 12 34.82 -0.71 -0.42
C ASP A 12 35.06 -1.46 0.89
N LYS A 13 34.52 -0.96 2.01
CA LYS A 13 34.51 -1.70 3.27
C LYS A 13 33.76 -3.03 3.19
N THR A 14 32.64 -3.08 2.45
CA THR A 14 31.92 -4.34 2.20
C THR A 14 32.74 -5.31 1.33
N LYS A 15 33.67 -4.79 0.52
CA LYS A 15 34.64 -5.60 -0.25
C LYS A 15 35.88 -6.00 0.56
N GLY A 16 35.92 -5.71 1.86
CA GLY A 16 37.05 -6.01 2.75
C GLY A 16 38.17 -4.97 2.77
N ILE A 17 38.00 -3.82 2.11
CA ILE A 17 39.00 -2.75 2.10
C ILE A 17 38.88 -1.91 3.37
N ILE A 18 40.01 -1.65 4.04
CA ILE A 18 40.05 -0.79 5.22
C ILE A 18 39.87 0.66 4.77
N ALA A 19 38.73 1.25 5.10
CA ALA A 19 38.40 2.63 4.73
C ALA A 19 38.08 3.49 5.96
N LYS A 20 38.41 4.79 5.88
CA LYS A 20 38.15 5.75 6.96
C LYS A 20 36.64 5.96 7.15
N PRO A 21 36.11 5.84 8.37
CA PRO A 21 34.70 6.07 8.64
C PRO A 21 34.37 7.56 8.54
N ARG A 22 33.10 7.86 8.31
CA ARG A 22 32.59 9.23 8.36
C ARG A 22 32.80 9.82 9.77
N PRO A 23 33.19 11.11 9.91
CA PRO A 23 33.31 11.75 11.22
C PRO A 23 32.00 11.71 12.00
N LYS A 24 32.05 11.27 13.27
CA LYS A 24 30.85 11.13 14.13
C LYS A 24 30.09 12.45 14.31
N HIS A 25 30.80 13.56 14.45
CA HIS A 25 30.23 14.91 14.63
C HIS A 25 29.35 15.38 13.47
N TRP A 26 29.34 14.69 12.33
CA TRP A 26 28.46 15.02 11.20
C TRP A 26 27.06 14.40 11.30
N PHE A 27 26.89 13.30 12.04
CA PHE A 27 25.64 12.54 12.06
C PHE A 27 25.20 12.07 13.46
N ASP A 28 26.05 12.20 14.48
CA ASP A 28 25.72 11.89 15.86
C ASP A 28 25.65 13.19 16.67
N TYR A 29 24.43 13.58 17.06
CA TYR A 29 24.20 14.75 17.90
C TYR A 29 24.96 14.66 19.24
N GLY A 30 25.07 13.46 19.81
CA GLY A 30 25.75 13.22 21.09
C GLY A 30 27.23 13.58 21.05
N SER A 31 27.90 13.31 19.93
CA SER A 31 29.32 13.64 19.73
C SER A 31 29.62 15.14 19.72
N ASN A 32 28.61 16.01 19.54
CA ASN A 32 28.75 17.46 19.62
C ASN A 32 28.36 18.04 21.00
N LYS A 33 28.14 17.21 22.04
CA LYS A 33 27.90 17.74 23.40
C LYS A 33 29.08 18.59 23.88
N ILE A 34 28.75 19.78 24.37
CA ILE A 34 29.68 20.67 25.04
C ILE A 34 29.93 20.09 26.43
N LYS A 35 31.20 20.05 26.81
CA LYS A 35 31.68 19.61 28.11
C LYS A 35 32.26 20.79 28.87
N ASP A 36 32.34 20.67 30.19
CA ASP A 36 32.81 21.75 31.06
C ASP A 36 34.30 22.07 30.83
N ASP A 37 35.08 21.08 30.40
CA ASP A 37 36.50 21.19 30.07
C ASP A 37 36.80 21.71 28.64
N ASP A 38 35.77 21.94 27.81
CA ASP A 38 35.98 22.44 26.46
C ASP A 38 36.51 23.88 26.45
N SER A 39 37.53 24.14 25.63
CA SER A 39 38.01 25.50 25.34
C SER A 39 36.93 26.33 24.64
N LYS A 40 37.06 27.66 24.67
CA LYS A 40 36.11 28.58 23.99
C LYS A 40 35.93 28.21 22.51
N GLU A 41 37.03 27.95 21.80
CA GLU A 41 37.02 27.55 20.39
C GLU A 41 36.30 26.20 20.17
N GLN A 42 36.51 25.22 21.06
CA GLN A 42 35.84 23.92 20.99
C GLN A 42 34.33 24.05 21.22
N ARG A 43 33.92 24.92 22.13
CA ARG A 43 32.50 25.22 22.38
C ARG A 43 31.84 25.81 21.14
N GLU A 44 32.45 26.84 20.55
CA GLU A 44 31.96 27.49 19.33
C GLU A 44 31.84 26.50 18.16
N LEU A 45 32.86 25.64 17.96
CA LEU A 45 32.83 24.61 16.93
C LEU A 45 31.72 23.57 17.16
N LYS A 46 31.53 23.11 18.40
CA LYS A 46 30.47 22.16 18.75
C LYS A 46 29.09 22.77 18.58
N GLU A 47 28.89 24.04 18.93
CA GLU A 47 27.63 24.75 18.67
C GLU A 47 27.34 24.88 17.18
N PHE A 48 28.36 25.21 16.38
CA PHE A 48 28.24 25.23 14.93
C PHE A 48 27.85 23.85 14.38
N ASN A 49 28.54 22.78 14.80
CA ASN A 49 28.24 21.42 14.36
C ASN A 49 26.85 20.96 14.80
N LYS A 50 26.38 21.31 16.00
CA LYS A 50 24.99 21.00 16.43
C LYS A 50 23.93 21.57 15.51
N ARG A 51 24.18 22.73 14.88
CA ARG A 51 23.25 23.33 13.91
C ARG A 51 23.24 22.62 12.57
N LEU A 52 24.31 21.92 12.22
CA LEU A 52 24.50 21.28 10.90
C LEU A 52 24.40 19.76 10.92
N VAL A 53 24.42 19.15 12.11
CA VAL A 53 24.43 17.69 12.26
C VAL A 53 23.22 17.06 11.58
N ALA A 54 23.48 16.01 10.79
CA ALA A 54 22.46 15.24 10.10
C ALA A 54 22.08 14.00 10.92
N ASP A 55 21.57 14.21 12.13
CA ASP A 55 21.20 13.14 13.07
C ASP A 55 19.83 12.50 12.77
N LYS A 56 18.98 13.22 12.04
CA LYS A 56 17.64 12.76 11.66
C LYS A 56 17.53 12.51 10.17
N LYS A 57 16.85 11.42 9.82
CA LYS A 57 16.49 11.13 8.42
C LYS A 57 15.46 12.16 7.93
N PRO A 58 15.54 12.64 6.68
CA PRO A 58 14.50 13.50 6.11
C PRO A 58 13.12 12.87 6.20
N TYR A 59 12.07 13.69 6.38
CA TYR A 59 10.68 13.29 6.45
C TYR A 59 10.28 12.26 5.38
N PHE A 60 10.66 12.49 4.12
CA PHE A 60 10.39 11.59 2.99
C PHE A 60 10.82 10.12 3.24
N MET A 61 11.88 9.90 4.02
CA MET A 61 12.41 8.56 4.29
C MET A 61 11.40 7.65 5.00
N GLN A 62 10.31 8.19 5.57
CA GLN A 62 9.21 7.38 6.10
C GLN A 62 8.53 6.52 5.02
N TYR A 63 8.56 6.94 3.75
CA TYR A 63 7.94 6.18 2.66
C TYR A 63 8.82 5.03 2.18
N ILE A 64 10.13 5.12 2.43
CA ILE A 64 11.11 4.07 2.09
C ILE A 64 11.25 3.06 3.23
N TYR A 65 11.26 3.54 4.48
CA TYR A 65 11.57 2.70 5.65
C TYR A 65 10.36 2.54 6.59
N PRO A 66 9.76 1.34 6.68
CA PRO A 66 8.60 1.08 7.53
C PRO A 66 8.82 1.40 9.01
N ASP A 67 10.01 1.11 9.55
CA ASP A 67 10.34 1.40 10.95
C ASP A 67 10.35 2.91 11.24
N VAL A 68 10.90 3.71 10.32
CA VAL A 68 10.91 5.18 10.42
C VAL A 68 9.47 5.69 10.41
N ARG A 69 8.63 5.17 9.52
CA ARG A 69 7.19 5.50 9.46
C ARG A 69 6.48 5.18 10.76
N ARG A 70 6.74 4.00 11.35
CA ARG A 70 6.14 3.57 12.61
C ARG A 70 6.50 4.51 13.75
N ILE A 71 7.79 4.84 13.88
CA ILE A 71 8.29 5.76 14.92
C ILE A 71 7.66 7.15 14.74
N TYR A 72 7.65 7.67 13.51
CA TYR A 72 7.05 8.96 13.18
C TYR A 72 5.55 9.00 13.52
N LYS A 73 4.76 8.05 13.01
CA LYS A 73 3.30 8.00 13.25
C LYS A 73 2.97 7.88 14.74
N LYS A 74 3.71 7.04 15.47
CA LYS A 74 3.55 6.91 16.92
C LYS A 74 3.83 8.23 17.61
N TYR A 75 4.95 8.88 17.29
CA TYR A 75 5.32 10.17 17.87
C TYR A 75 4.26 11.25 17.64
N ILE A 76 3.75 11.37 16.41
CA ILE A 76 2.67 12.33 16.08
C ILE A 76 1.41 12.03 16.89
N THR A 77 1.00 10.76 16.93
CA THR A 77 -0.22 10.34 17.65
C THR A 77 -0.11 10.59 19.16
N ASP A 78 1.00 10.19 19.78
CA ASP A 78 1.22 10.32 21.22
C ASP A 78 1.37 11.79 21.62
N SER A 79 2.09 12.58 20.82
CA SER A 79 2.25 14.02 21.06
C SER A 79 0.91 14.76 20.91
N ASN A 80 0.08 14.38 19.94
CA ASN A 80 -1.24 14.98 19.74
C ASN A 80 -2.18 14.66 20.91
N LYS A 81 -2.20 13.40 21.37
CA LYS A 81 -2.96 12.99 22.57
C LYS A 81 -2.52 13.76 23.82
N LYS A 82 -1.20 13.98 23.97
CA LYS A 82 -0.65 14.77 25.08
C LYS A 82 -1.11 16.23 24.99
N CYS A 83 -0.98 16.84 23.81
CA CYS A 83 -1.42 18.21 23.55
C CYS A 83 -2.93 18.39 23.83
N GLN A 84 -3.76 17.43 23.41
CA GLN A 84 -5.19 17.44 23.70
C GLN A 84 -5.51 17.27 25.18
N THR A 85 -4.77 16.42 25.90
CA THR A 85 -4.99 16.23 27.34
C THR A 85 -4.65 17.51 28.12
N GLU A 86 -3.48 18.10 27.85
CA GLU A 86 -2.94 19.26 28.57
C GLU A 86 -3.60 20.59 28.16
N PHE A 87 -3.80 20.83 26.87
CA PHE A 87 -4.23 22.14 26.34
C PHE A 87 -5.60 22.12 25.67
N LYS A 88 -6.26 20.96 25.55
CA LYS A 88 -7.54 20.78 24.83
C LYS A 88 -7.50 21.15 23.33
N PHE A 89 -6.31 21.23 22.75
CA PHE A 89 -6.07 21.47 21.34
C PHE A 89 -5.28 20.31 20.71
N THR A 90 -5.51 20.07 19.42
CA THR A 90 -4.56 19.33 18.59
C THR A 90 -3.28 20.15 18.41
N ILE A 91 -2.19 19.48 18.01
CA ILE A 91 -0.93 20.18 17.70
C ILE A 91 -1.10 21.22 16.60
N ASN A 92 -1.89 20.92 15.56
CA ASN A 92 -2.11 21.85 14.45
C ASN A 92 -2.92 23.08 14.91
N GLU A 93 -3.97 22.89 15.70
CA GLU A 93 -4.73 24.00 16.30
C GLU A 93 -3.84 24.85 17.22
N LEU A 94 -3.02 24.20 18.05
CA LEU A 94 -2.10 24.89 18.95
C LEU A 94 -1.06 25.72 18.15
N LYS A 95 -0.52 25.18 17.06
CA LYS A 95 0.41 25.91 16.17
C LYS A 95 -0.25 27.17 15.58
N ASN A 96 -1.51 27.09 15.19
CA ASN A 96 -2.25 28.19 14.56
C ASN A 96 -2.85 29.21 15.55
N LYS A 97 -2.83 28.92 16.85
CA LYS A 97 -3.35 29.82 17.90
C LYS A 97 -2.58 31.16 17.91
N PRO A 98 -3.25 32.33 17.87
CA PRO A 98 -2.56 33.63 17.82
C PRO A 98 -1.83 33.96 19.12
N ASN A 99 -2.46 33.75 20.28
CA ASN A 99 -1.88 34.03 21.59
C ASN A 99 -1.53 32.72 22.31
N LYS A 100 -0.23 32.44 22.45
CA LYS A 100 0.28 31.22 23.11
C LYS A 100 0.82 31.55 24.50
N THR A 101 0.55 30.70 25.48
CA THR A 101 1.17 30.79 26.81
C THR A 101 2.63 30.32 26.75
N THR A 102 3.44 30.66 27.76
CA THR A 102 4.83 30.20 27.86
C THR A 102 4.95 28.67 27.80
N GLN A 103 4.02 27.96 28.46
CA GLN A 103 3.98 26.50 28.46
C GLN A 103 3.64 25.92 27.08
N GLU A 104 2.72 26.56 26.34
CA GLU A 104 2.36 26.15 24.98
C GLU A 104 3.54 26.34 24.02
N ILE A 105 4.28 27.45 24.14
CA ILE A 105 5.49 27.72 23.37
C ILE A 105 6.58 26.69 23.68
N GLU A 106 6.80 26.41 24.96
CA GLU A 106 7.78 25.41 25.39
C GLU A 106 7.41 24.01 24.89
N PHE A 107 6.14 23.64 24.95
CA PHE A 107 5.64 22.37 24.41
C PHE A 107 5.93 22.24 22.91
N LEU A 108 5.60 23.26 22.11
CA LEU A 108 5.86 23.24 20.66
C LEU A 108 7.36 23.17 20.35
N LYS A 109 8.19 23.89 21.12
CA LYS A 109 9.65 23.82 20.98
C LYS A 109 10.18 22.41 21.21
N TYR A 110 9.73 21.73 22.28
CA TYR A 110 10.12 20.35 22.54
C TYR A 110 9.53 19.36 21.53
N TYR A 111 8.35 19.65 20.99
CA TYR A 111 7.75 18.86 19.93
C TYR A 111 8.61 18.87 18.66
N ASP A 112 8.98 20.07 18.17
CA ASP A 112 9.83 20.15 16.97
C ASP A 112 11.25 19.60 17.25
N TYR A 113 11.79 19.85 18.45
CA TYR A 113 13.10 19.31 18.85
C TYR A 113 13.13 17.78 18.92
N ARG A 114 12.07 17.13 19.43
CA ARG A 114 11.98 15.67 19.57
C ARG A 114 11.39 14.97 18.34
N MET A 115 11.07 15.71 17.27
CA MET A 115 10.62 15.14 16.01
C MET A 115 11.59 14.05 15.54
N PRO A 116 11.13 12.80 15.27
CA PRO A 116 12.01 11.69 14.92
C PRO A 116 12.59 11.79 13.51
N VAL A 117 12.03 12.67 12.66
CA VAL A 117 12.46 12.92 11.29
C VAL A 117 12.78 14.39 11.07
N GLY A 118 13.67 14.70 10.13
CA GLY A 118 13.99 16.05 9.72
C GLY A 118 12.92 16.61 8.79
N THR A 119 12.12 17.56 9.28
CA THR A 119 11.04 18.24 8.54
C THR A 119 11.52 19.54 7.88
N HIS A 120 12.81 19.68 7.61
CA HIS A 120 13.39 20.87 6.99
C HIS A 120 13.08 20.94 5.49
N ASN A 121 13.19 22.14 4.91
CA ASN A 121 12.92 22.45 3.50
C ASN A 121 13.99 21.93 2.54
N CYS A 122 14.41 20.67 2.67
CA CYS A 122 15.28 20.03 1.69
C CYS A 122 14.49 19.65 0.43
N LEU A 123 15.18 19.51 -0.71
CA LEU A 123 14.56 19.23 -2.01
C LEU A 123 13.62 18.03 -1.97
N VAL A 124 14.06 16.94 -1.34
CA VAL A 124 13.30 15.69 -1.28
C VAL A 124 12.02 15.83 -0.46
N ASN A 125 12.07 16.56 0.67
CA ASN A 125 10.87 16.84 1.45
C ASN A 125 9.91 17.77 0.71
N LYS A 126 10.42 18.77 -0.04
CA LYS A 126 9.57 19.64 -0.87
C LYS A 126 8.82 18.86 -1.93
N ILE A 127 9.51 17.96 -2.64
CA ILE A 127 8.87 17.06 -3.61
C ILE A 127 7.83 16.20 -2.90
N CYS A 128 8.18 15.61 -1.76
CA CYS A 128 7.25 14.82 -0.95
C CYS A 128 5.96 15.58 -0.63
N TRP A 129 6.06 16.82 -0.13
CA TRP A 129 4.90 17.64 0.21
C TRP A 129 4.12 18.10 -1.02
N LEU A 130 4.77 18.30 -2.16
CA LEU A 130 4.07 18.59 -3.42
C LEU A 130 3.16 17.42 -3.81
N PHE A 131 3.67 16.18 -3.71
CA PHE A 131 2.86 14.99 -3.97
C PHE A 131 1.76 14.79 -2.93
N GLU A 132 2.07 14.95 -1.64
CA GLU A 132 1.05 14.88 -0.57
C GLU A 132 -0.05 15.92 -0.82
N ASN A 133 0.27 17.17 -1.12
CA ASN A 133 -0.76 18.19 -1.36
C ASN A 133 -1.62 17.92 -2.60
N GLU A 134 -1.07 17.30 -3.66
CA GLU A 134 -1.81 17.02 -4.89
C GLU A 134 -2.67 15.74 -4.79
N PHE A 135 -2.18 14.73 -4.06
CA PHE A 135 -2.77 13.39 -4.04
C PHE A 135 -3.37 12.97 -2.70
N ASP A 136 -3.09 13.68 -1.60
CA ASP A 136 -3.80 13.45 -0.35
C ASP A 136 -5.29 13.70 -0.61
N ASP A 137 -6.12 12.80 -0.09
CA ASP A 137 -7.56 12.71 -0.34
C ASP A 137 -8.00 12.33 -1.76
N TYR A 138 -7.11 12.23 -2.76
CA TYR A 138 -7.50 11.81 -4.13
C TYR A 138 -8.16 10.43 -4.11
N LEU A 139 -7.54 9.44 -3.47
CA LEU A 139 -8.10 8.08 -3.37
C LEU A 139 -9.34 8.01 -2.48
N ALA A 140 -9.43 8.85 -1.45
CA ALA A 140 -10.58 8.89 -0.55
C ALA A 140 -11.80 9.54 -1.23
N ASN A 141 -11.55 10.54 -2.08
CA ASN A 141 -12.55 11.27 -2.85
C ASN A 141 -12.83 10.64 -4.22
N PHE A 142 -12.05 9.63 -4.63
CA PHE A 142 -12.33 8.82 -5.80
C PHE A 142 -13.60 8.00 -5.55
N LYS A 143 -14.76 8.64 -5.73
CA LYS A 143 -16.03 7.95 -5.83
C LYS A 143 -15.93 7.07 -7.06
N ASN A 144 -16.06 5.75 -6.86
CA ASN A 144 -16.30 4.80 -7.95
C ASN A 144 -17.65 5.15 -8.60
N ASN A 145 -17.67 6.17 -9.47
CA ASN A 145 -18.82 6.51 -10.28
C ASN A 145 -19.05 5.48 -11.40
N ASN A 146 -18.12 4.55 -11.60
CA ASN A 146 -18.34 3.39 -12.45
C ASN A 146 -19.14 2.33 -11.68
N THR A 147 -20.46 2.39 -11.80
CA THR A 147 -21.33 1.24 -11.56
C THR A 147 -21.08 0.23 -12.68
N PHE A 148 -20.07 -0.61 -12.53
CA PHE A 148 -19.83 -1.73 -13.45
C PHE A 148 -21.08 -2.63 -13.45
N ASP A 149 -21.70 -2.77 -14.62
CA ASP A 149 -22.83 -3.69 -14.79
C ASP A 149 -22.32 -5.13 -14.84
N TYR A 150 -22.36 -5.81 -13.70
CA TYR A 150 -21.95 -7.20 -13.60
C TYR A 150 -22.91 -8.19 -14.28
N SER A 151 -24.09 -7.73 -14.74
CA SER A 151 -25.03 -8.58 -15.46
C SER A 151 -24.46 -9.10 -16.78
N ILE A 152 -23.47 -8.38 -17.35
CA ILE A 152 -22.75 -8.82 -18.57
C ILE A 152 -22.07 -10.17 -18.37
N LEU A 153 -21.66 -10.50 -17.15
CA LEU A 153 -20.96 -11.74 -16.80
C LEU A 153 -21.90 -12.95 -16.63
N LYS A 154 -23.21 -12.70 -16.50
CA LYS A 154 -24.22 -13.72 -16.20
C LYS A 154 -24.78 -14.36 -17.47
N SER A 155 -25.15 -15.64 -17.36
CA SER A 155 -25.97 -16.32 -18.37
C SER A 155 -27.45 -15.94 -18.21
N SER A 156 -28.30 -16.33 -19.16
CA SER A 156 -29.76 -16.17 -19.09
C SER A 156 -30.47 -17.13 -18.11
N VAL A 157 -29.73 -18.05 -17.47
CA VAL A 157 -30.28 -19.05 -16.56
C VAL A 157 -30.71 -18.42 -15.23
N ASN A 158 -31.92 -18.75 -14.78
CA ASN A 158 -32.43 -18.35 -13.47
C ASN A 158 -32.11 -19.40 -12.41
N TYR A 159 -31.95 -18.96 -11.16
CA TYR A 159 -31.68 -19.82 -10.03
C TYR A 159 -32.70 -19.63 -8.91
N SER A 160 -32.88 -20.65 -8.08
CA SER A 160 -33.81 -20.56 -6.95
C SER A 160 -33.19 -19.84 -5.74
N ALA A 161 -34.02 -19.14 -4.95
CA ALA A 161 -33.57 -18.53 -3.70
C ALA A 161 -33.05 -19.58 -2.69
N TYR A 162 -33.59 -20.80 -2.75
CA TYR A 162 -33.15 -21.92 -1.92
C TYR A 162 -31.71 -22.36 -2.27
N THR A 163 -31.41 -22.54 -3.55
CA THR A 163 -30.07 -22.87 -4.04
C THR A 163 -29.08 -21.78 -3.64
N LYS A 164 -29.44 -20.50 -3.88
CA LYS A 164 -28.61 -19.35 -3.49
C LYS A 164 -28.26 -19.35 -2.01
N ASN A 165 -29.26 -19.55 -1.14
CA ASN A 165 -29.06 -19.54 0.31
C ASN A 165 -28.14 -20.69 0.78
N LYS A 166 -28.20 -21.85 0.14
CA LYS A 166 -27.30 -22.97 0.44
C LYS A 166 -25.87 -22.66 0.03
N ILE A 167 -25.67 -22.15 -1.19
CA ILE A 167 -24.33 -21.75 -1.68
C ILE A 167 -23.74 -20.62 -0.82
N GLU A 168 -24.56 -19.67 -0.38
CA GLU A 168 -24.10 -18.59 0.51
C GLU A 168 -23.59 -19.13 1.85
N LYS A 169 -24.21 -20.18 2.40
CA LYS A 169 -23.72 -20.82 3.65
C LYS A 169 -22.35 -21.45 3.44
N ILE A 170 -22.18 -22.23 2.37
CA ILE A 170 -20.87 -22.83 2.04
C ILE A 170 -19.83 -21.72 1.84
N TYR A 171 -20.22 -20.63 1.17
CA TYR A 171 -19.31 -19.50 0.94
C TYR A 171 -18.83 -18.85 2.25
N LYS A 172 -19.73 -18.70 3.23
CA LYS A 172 -19.37 -18.20 4.56
C LYS A 172 -18.39 -19.15 5.25
N ASP A 173 -18.66 -20.45 5.23
CA ASP A 173 -17.78 -21.46 5.83
C ASP A 173 -16.39 -21.45 5.17
N TYR A 174 -16.33 -21.27 3.85
CA TYR A 174 -15.07 -21.11 3.11
C TYR A 174 -14.31 -19.85 3.54
N CYS A 175 -14.99 -18.71 3.67
CA CYS A 175 -14.38 -17.46 4.14
C CYS A 175 -13.80 -17.61 5.56
N ASP A 176 -14.53 -18.28 6.46
CA ASP A 176 -14.09 -18.52 7.82
C ASP A 176 -12.87 -19.45 7.87
N LYS A 177 -12.86 -20.52 7.05
CA LYS A 177 -11.70 -21.42 6.90
C LYS A 177 -10.48 -20.66 6.37
N LEU A 178 -10.66 -19.81 5.35
CA LEU A 178 -9.58 -18.98 4.82
C LEU A 178 -9.02 -18.01 5.86
N GLN A 179 -9.88 -17.34 6.64
CA GLN A 179 -9.43 -16.39 7.65
C GLN A 179 -8.61 -17.08 8.75
N LYS A 180 -9.07 -18.26 9.21
CA LYS A 180 -8.32 -19.09 10.16
C LYS A 180 -6.96 -19.51 9.59
N TYR A 181 -6.93 -19.90 8.32
CA TYR A 181 -5.69 -20.29 7.65
C TYR A 181 -4.71 -19.12 7.50
N GLN A 182 -5.17 -17.92 7.16
CA GLN A 182 -4.33 -16.72 7.11
C GLN A 182 -3.69 -16.38 8.47
N GLN A 183 -4.38 -16.65 9.58
CA GLN A 183 -3.80 -16.49 10.91
C GLN A 183 -2.72 -17.54 11.19
N LEU A 184 -2.93 -18.79 10.76
CA LEU A 184 -1.96 -19.87 10.88
C LEU A 184 -0.68 -19.60 10.09
N ILE A 185 -0.78 -19.16 8.82
CA ILE A 185 0.38 -18.78 7.99
C ILE A 185 1.26 -17.77 8.73
N LYS A 186 0.66 -16.73 9.32
CA LYS A 186 1.40 -15.69 10.06
C LYS A 186 2.05 -16.22 11.33
N ARG A 187 1.38 -17.15 12.03
CA ARG A 187 1.89 -17.75 13.27
C ARG A 187 3.05 -18.71 13.01
N GLU A 188 2.89 -19.56 12.01
CA GLU A 188 3.80 -20.68 11.71
C GLU A 188 4.86 -20.33 10.67
N ARG A 189 4.78 -19.14 10.07
CA ARG A 189 5.68 -18.68 9.00
C ARG A 189 5.75 -19.70 7.85
N ILE A 190 4.58 -20.22 7.50
CA ILE A 190 4.40 -21.11 6.34
C ILE A 190 4.92 -20.36 5.10
N ASN A 191 5.68 -21.06 4.27
CA ASN A 191 6.21 -20.50 3.03
C ASN A 191 5.07 -20.20 2.03
N ASP A 192 5.35 -19.38 1.02
CA ASP A 192 4.30 -18.93 0.09
C ASP A 192 3.77 -20.06 -0.80
N ASP A 193 4.59 -21.06 -1.14
CA ASP A 193 4.22 -22.20 -1.99
C ASP A 193 3.23 -23.13 -1.28
N ASP A 194 3.53 -23.53 -0.04
CA ASP A 194 2.65 -24.35 0.81
C ASP A 194 1.32 -23.62 1.07
N ALA A 195 1.37 -22.30 1.28
CA ALA A 195 0.18 -21.47 1.44
C ALA A 195 -0.70 -21.44 0.18
N PHE A 196 -0.06 -21.41 -0.99
CA PHE A 196 -0.75 -21.45 -2.28
C PHE A 196 -1.41 -22.82 -2.54
N GLU A 197 -0.70 -23.92 -2.30
CA GLU A 197 -1.24 -25.28 -2.46
C GLU A 197 -2.45 -25.52 -1.58
N GLN A 198 -2.37 -25.14 -0.29
CA GLN A 198 -3.47 -25.32 0.64
C GLN A 198 -4.69 -24.47 0.24
N LYS A 199 -4.48 -23.24 -0.25
CA LYS A 199 -5.58 -22.40 -0.78
C LYS A 199 -6.26 -23.07 -1.98
N ASN A 200 -5.50 -23.68 -2.88
CA ASN A 200 -6.05 -24.41 -4.02
C ASN A 200 -6.83 -25.67 -3.60
N MET A 201 -6.36 -26.37 -2.57
CA MET A 201 -7.09 -27.50 -1.98
C MET A 201 -8.44 -27.03 -1.40
N MET A 202 -8.46 -25.91 -0.66
CA MET A 202 -9.70 -25.34 -0.13
C MET A 202 -10.68 -24.94 -1.23
N LEU A 203 -10.18 -24.34 -2.33
CA LEU A 203 -11.00 -24.03 -3.51
C LEU A 203 -11.58 -25.28 -4.16
N THR A 204 -10.79 -26.36 -4.25
CA THR A 204 -11.22 -27.63 -4.82
C THR A 204 -12.35 -28.27 -4.00
N VAL A 205 -12.20 -28.29 -2.67
CA VAL A 205 -13.26 -28.77 -1.75
C VAL A 205 -14.53 -27.94 -1.92
N PHE A 206 -14.41 -26.62 -1.99
CA PHE A 206 -15.56 -25.74 -2.21
C PHE A 206 -16.25 -26.01 -3.55
N LYS A 207 -15.49 -26.25 -4.63
CA LYS A 207 -16.04 -26.64 -5.94
C LYS A 207 -16.86 -27.93 -5.86
N GLN A 208 -16.36 -28.92 -5.15
CA GLN A 208 -17.06 -30.19 -4.94
C GLN A 208 -18.36 -30.00 -4.14
N GLU A 209 -18.30 -29.27 -3.03
CA GLU A 209 -19.49 -28.97 -2.20
C GLU A 209 -20.56 -28.20 -2.99
N CYS A 210 -20.16 -27.24 -3.82
CA CYS A 210 -21.10 -26.51 -4.69
C CYS A 210 -21.72 -27.40 -5.76
N SER A 211 -20.94 -28.28 -6.40
CA SER A 211 -21.41 -29.16 -7.47
C SER A 211 -22.49 -30.15 -6.97
N CYS A 212 -22.41 -30.56 -5.70
CA CYS A 212 -23.44 -31.40 -5.07
C CYS A 212 -24.78 -30.68 -4.88
N ILE A 213 -24.79 -29.35 -4.79
CA ILE A 213 -25.99 -28.54 -4.53
C ILE A 213 -26.55 -27.94 -5.81
N CYS A 214 -25.66 -27.49 -6.69
CA CYS A 214 -25.96 -26.82 -7.94
C CYS A 214 -25.07 -27.44 -9.04
N PRO A 215 -25.53 -28.54 -9.66
CA PRO A 215 -24.77 -29.21 -10.72
C PRO A 215 -24.63 -28.35 -12.00
N ASP A 216 -25.57 -27.42 -12.22
CA ASP A 216 -25.53 -26.50 -13.35
C ASP A 216 -24.50 -25.38 -13.12
N GLN A 217 -23.45 -25.39 -13.94
CA GLN A 217 -22.36 -24.41 -13.89
C GLN A 217 -22.83 -22.99 -14.25
N LYS A 218 -23.81 -22.84 -15.15
CA LYS A 218 -24.41 -21.54 -15.51
C LYS A 218 -25.18 -20.96 -14.33
N GLU A 219 -25.95 -21.80 -13.63
CA GLU A 219 -26.68 -21.43 -12.41
C GLU A 219 -25.71 -21.03 -11.28
N LEU A 220 -24.68 -21.84 -11.02
CA LEU A 220 -23.67 -21.58 -9.99
C LEU A 220 -22.89 -20.27 -10.25
N ALA A 221 -22.48 -20.03 -11.50
CA ALA A 221 -21.78 -18.80 -11.88
C ALA A 221 -22.64 -17.56 -11.61
N ASN A 222 -23.93 -17.60 -11.99
CA ASN A 222 -24.87 -16.51 -11.74
C ASN A 222 -25.04 -16.22 -10.24
N ILE A 223 -25.15 -17.28 -9.41
CA ILE A 223 -25.24 -17.15 -7.94
C ILE A 223 -23.97 -16.48 -7.38
N LEU A 224 -22.78 -16.93 -7.78
CA LEU A 224 -21.52 -16.39 -7.26
C LEU A 224 -21.27 -14.94 -7.69
N ILE A 225 -21.65 -14.57 -8.91
CA ILE A 225 -21.61 -13.19 -9.40
C ILE A 225 -22.51 -12.30 -8.54
N ASP A 226 -23.77 -12.70 -8.34
CA ASP A 226 -24.74 -11.94 -7.54
C ASP A 226 -24.37 -11.87 -6.05
N LEU A 227 -23.58 -12.82 -5.55
CA LEU A 227 -23.05 -12.78 -4.18
C LEU A 227 -21.86 -11.82 -4.04
N CYS A 228 -20.95 -11.77 -5.02
CA CYS A 228 -19.64 -11.13 -4.86
C CYS A 228 -19.54 -9.73 -5.51
N TYR A 229 -20.16 -9.50 -6.66
CA TYR A 229 -20.02 -8.22 -7.38
C TYR A 229 -20.75 -7.04 -6.73
N PRO A 230 -21.96 -7.19 -6.17
CA PRO A 230 -22.66 -6.10 -5.48
C PRO A 230 -22.02 -5.67 -4.16
N THR A 231 -21.07 -6.45 -3.62
CA THR A 231 -20.50 -6.24 -2.29
C THR A 231 -18.98 -6.06 -2.36
N ASN A 232 -18.36 -5.74 -1.22
CA ASN A 232 -16.89 -5.67 -1.09
C ASN A 232 -16.21 -7.05 -1.01
N LYS A 233 -16.93 -8.13 -1.35
CA LYS A 233 -16.39 -9.48 -1.40
C LYS A 233 -15.41 -9.64 -2.56
N SER A 234 -14.60 -10.69 -2.48
CA SER A 234 -13.57 -10.97 -3.48
C SER A 234 -14.18 -11.28 -4.86
N LYS A 235 -13.91 -10.43 -5.85
CA LYS A 235 -14.25 -10.70 -7.26
C LYS A 235 -13.34 -11.77 -7.86
N GLN A 236 -12.08 -11.83 -7.40
CA GLN A 236 -11.13 -12.87 -7.78
C GLN A 236 -11.68 -14.27 -7.50
N PHE A 237 -12.40 -14.43 -6.38
CA PHE A 237 -13.02 -15.71 -6.03
C PHE A 237 -13.99 -16.22 -7.12
N VAL A 238 -14.77 -15.32 -7.75
CA VAL A 238 -15.67 -15.70 -8.84
C VAL A 238 -14.88 -16.23 -10.04
N TRP A 239 -13.76 -15.60 -10.36
CA TRP A 239 -12.87 -16.03 -11.45
C TRP A 239 -12.16 -17.35 -11.13
N ASP A 240 -11.69 -17.53 -9.90
CA ASP A 240 -11.07 -18.79 -9.44
C ASP A 240 -12.07 -19.98 -9.53
N MET A 241 -13.35 -19.68 -9.34
CA MET A 241 -14.44 -20.66 -9.33
C MET A 241 -15.01 -20.99 -10.71
N CYS A 242 -15.38 -19.96 -11.47
CA CYS A 242 -16.22 -20.08 -12.66
C CYS A 242 -15.66 -19.31 -13.87
N SER A 243 -14.34 -19.06 -13.94
CA SER A 243 -13.71 -18.35 -15.06
C SER A 243 -14.14 -18.86 -16.43
N SER A 244 -14.10 -20.18 -16.66
CA SER A 244 -14.50 -20.77 -17.94
C SER A 244 -15.94 -20.42 -18.31
N GLN A 245 -16.88 -20.52 -17.35
CA GLN A 245 -18.28 -20.20 -17.59
C GLN A 245 -18.51 -18.70 -17.80
N VAL A 246 -17.78 -17.84 -17.09
CA VAL A 246 -17.86 -16.38 -17.27
C VAL A 246 -17.36 -16.00 -18.67
N ILE A 247 -16.26 -16.60 -19.13
CA ILE A 247 -15.73 -16.39 -20.48
C ILE A 247 -16.73 -16.87 -21.52
N GLU A 248 -17.31 -18.06 -21.35
CA GLU A 248 -18.33 -18.59 -22.25
C GLU A 248 -19.54 -17.66 -22.34
N ASN A 249 -20.06 -17.16 -21.20
CA ASN A 249 -21.18 -16.22 -21.18
C ASN A 249 -20.86 -14.92 -21.93
N LEU A 250 -19.61 -14.43 -21.85
CA LEU A 250 -19.15 -13.24 -22.55
C LEU A 250 -19.00 -13.47 -24.06
N LEU A 251 -18.56 -14.67 -24.45
CA LEU A 251 -18.47 -15.09 -25.85
C LEU A 251 -19.86 -15.25 -26.46
N GLU A 252 -20.77 -15.98 -25.81
CA GLU A 252 -22.17 -16.15 -26.24
C GLU A 252 -22.85 -14.80 -26.50
N LYS A 253 -22.65 -13.81 -25.63
CA LYS A 253 -23.22 -12.46 -25.78
C LYS A 253 -22.61 -11.63 -26.91
N ASN A 254 -21.38 -11.94 -27.32
CA ASN A 254 -20.67 -11.23 -28.38
C ASN A 254 -20.59 -12.06 -29.68
N ASN A 255 -21.47 -13.04 -29.85
CA ASN A 255 -21.50 -13.95 -31.01
C ASN A 255 -20.13 -14.60 -31.28
N TYR A 256 -19.40 -14.91 -30.21
CA TYR A 256 -18.06 -15.50 -30.27
C TYR A 256 -17.02 -14.65 -31.03
N ILE A 257 -17.26 -13.35 -31.19
CA ILE A 257 -16.32 -12.41 -31.79
C ILE A 257 -15.46 -11.78 -30.70
N VAL A 258 -14.15 -11.86 -30.85
CA VAL A 258 -13.18 -11.20 -29.97
C VAL A 258 -12.46 -10.10 -30.73
N ASN A 259 -12.37 -8.94 -30.08
CA ASN A 259 -11.59 -7.80 -30.55
C ASN A 259 -10.22 -7.83 -29.88
N TYR A 260 -9.14 -7.70 -30.65
CA TYR A 260 -7.79 -7.61 -30.11
C TYR A 260 -6.96 -6.58 -30.89
N PRO A 261 -6.04 -5.86 -30.20
CA PRO A 261 -5.12 -4.95 -30.87
C PRO A 261 -4.05 -5.77 -31.61
N GLU A 262 -3.86 -5.48 -32.90
CA GLU A 262 -2.74 -6.01 -33.69
C GLU A 262 -1.87 -4.86 -34.19
N LYS A 263 -0.55 -5.07 -34.23
CA LYS A 263 0.41 -4.06 -34.65
C LYS A 263 0.15 -3.64 -36.10
N ASP A 264 0.05 -2.34 -36.32
CA ASP A 264 -0.28 -1.73 -37.61
C ASP A 264 0.40 -0.37 -37.72
N GLU A 265 1.23 -0.16 -38.75
CA GLU A 265 1.94 1.10 -39.00
C GLU A 265 0.99 2.30 -39.17
N ASN A 266 -0.25 2.03 -39.61
CA ASN A 266 -1.31 3.01 -39.79
C ASN A 266 -2.37 2.97 -38.67
N GLY A 267 -2.09 2.23 -37.59
CA GLY A 267 -3.01 2.08 -36.47
C GLY A 267 -3.32 3.38 -35.73
N ASN A 268 -4.55 3.47 -35.22
CA ASN A 268 -5.07 4.63 -34.49
C ASN A 268 -4.80 4.59 -32.98
N ILE A 269 -4.32 3.45 -32.46
CA ILE A 269 -3.99 3.28 -31.04
C ILE A 269 -2.48 3.39 -30.88
N LEU A 270 -2.00 4.41 -30.16
CA LEU A 270 -0.59 4.56 -29.81
C LEU A 270 -0.33 3.96 -28.42
N TYR A 271 0.54 2.96 -28.33
CA TYR A 271 0.93 2.34 -27.07
C TYR A 271 2.41 1.98 -27.08
N ILE A 272 3.16 2.48 -26.09
CA ILE A 272 4.62 2.28 -25.95
C ILE A 272 5.40 2.62 -27.25
N GLY A 273 4.96 3.66 -27.97
CA GLY A 273 5.62 4.12 -29.20
C GLY A 273 5.32 3.29 -30.45
N GLU A 274 4.55 2.20 -30.33
CA GLU A 274 4.02 1.44 -31.46
C GLU A 274 2.57 1.82 -31.74
N LYS A 275 2.12 1.54 -32.97
CA LYS A 275 0.75 1.74 -33.42
C LYS A 275 0.03 0.41 -33.59
N TYR A 276 -1.24 0.39 -33.21
CA TYR A 276 -2.11 -0.78 -33.26
C TYR A 276 -3.46 -0.43 -33.89
N SER A 277 -4.05 -1.41 -34.55
CA SER A 277 -5.42 -1.40 -35.05
C SER A 277 -6.22 -2.50 -34.37
N MET A 278 -7.47 -2.23 -34.02
CA MET A 278 -8.37 -3.27 -33.49
C MET A 278 -8.79 -4.20 -34.62
N LYS A 279 -8.50 -5.49 -34.47
CA LYS A 279 -8.95 -6.55 -35.36
C LYS A 279 -9.97 -7.45 -34.67
N GLN A 280 -10.73 -8.17 -35.48
CA GLN A 280 -11.77 -9.09 -35.05
C GLN A 280 -11.44 -10.50 -35.52
N THR A 281 -11.60 -11.46 -34.61
CA THR A 281 -11.53 -12.89 -34.92
C THR A 281 -12.69 -13.61 -34.25
N GLN A 282 -13.25 -14.59 -34.95
CA GLN A 282 -14.28 -15.48 -34.41
C GLN A 282 -13.61 -16.67 -33.71
N ILE A 283 -14.08 -17.02 -32.52
CA ILE A 283 -13.55 -18.13 -31.71
C ILE A 283 -14.60 -19.24 -31.62
N GLY A 284 -14.31 -20.42 -32.18
CA GLY A 284 -15.21 -21.59 -32.17
C GLY A 284 -15.78 -21.94 -33.55
N GLU A 285 -16.09 -23.22 -33.76
CA GLU A 285 -16.82 -23.71 -34.95
C GLU A 285 -18.33 -23.58 -34.73
N VAL A 286 -19.05 -23.23 -35.80
CA VAL A 286 -20.52 -23.09 -35.86
C VAL A 286 -21.20 -24.44 -35.62
#